data_AF-A0A3M7R5Z2-F1
#
_entry.id   AF-A0A3M7R5Z2-F1
#
_cell.length_a   1.000
_cell.length_b   1.000
_cell.length_c   1.000
_cell.angle_alpha   90.00
_cell.angle_beta   90.00
_cell.angle_gamma   90.00
#
_symmetry.space_group_name_H-M   'P 1'
#
loop_
_entity.id
_entity.type
_entity.pdbx_description
1 polymer ?
#
loop_
_entity_poly.entity_id
_entity_poly.type
_entity_poly.pdbx_seq_one_letter_code
_entity_poly.pdbx_strand_id
1 'polypeptide(L)'
;MKFQCFLLLILIARSWSLKCYLNGIEQKCISPLDTCAKIVGKINDKEIKYASCFQKSLCNTDSVKKYFSQMETYKGFSISEFSCCSKDLCNNGSIMINK
;
A
#
# COMPACT_ATOMS: atom_id res chain seq x y z
N MET A 1 -0.51 41.66 -13.90
CA MET A 1 -1.40 40.67 -13.26
C MET A 1 -0.95 39.25 -13.67
N LYS A 2 0.02 38.65 -12.97
CA LYS A 2 0.58 37.31 -13.29
C LYS A 2 0.82 36.43 -12.04
N PHE A 3 0.11 36.70 -10.94
CA PHE A 3 0.31 35.98 -9.68
C PHE A 3 -0.75 34.90 -9.40
N GLN A 4 -1.78 34.76 -10.25
CA GLN A 4 -2.88 33.82 -10.02
C GLN A 4 -2.65 32.39 -10.54
N CYS A 5 -1.71 32.16 -11.47
CA CYS A 5 -1.44 30.79 -11.95
C CYS A 5 -0.62 29.94 -10.98
N PHE A 6 0.29 30.54 -10.20
CA PHE A 6 1.14 29.78 -9.27
C PHE A 6 0.37 29.27 -8.05
N LEU A 7 -0.63 30.01 -7.58
CA LEU A 7 -1.45 29.58 -6.44
C LEU A 7 -2.36 28.39 -6.81
N LEU A 8 -2.83 28.33 -8.06
CA LEU A 8 -3.66 27.22 -8.55
C LEU A 8 -2.85 25.91 -8.63
N LEU A 9 -1.60 25.95 -9.08
CA LEU A 9 -0.71 24.77 -9.11
C LEU A 9 -0.37 24.23 -7.71
N ILE A 10 -0.23 25.10 -6.71
CA ILE A 10 0.01 24.70 -5.31
C ILE A 10 -1.25 24.10 -4.67
N LEU A 11 -2.44 24.57 -5.05
CA LEU A 11 -3.72 24.01 -4.60
C LEU A 11 -4.06 22.67 -5.28
N ILE A 12 -3.64 22.47 -6.54
CA ILE A 12 -3.82 21.19 -7.25
C ILE A 12 -2.83 20.13 -6.73
N ALA A 13 -1.68 20.51 -6.18
CA ALA A 13 -0.75 19.58 -5.51
C ALA A 13 -1.28 19.00 -4.17
N ARG A 14 -2.39 19.54 -3.63
CA ARG A 14 -2.90 19.21 -2.28
C ARG A 14 -3.98 18.13 -2.19
N SER A 15 -4.36 17.47 -3.28
CA SER A 15 -5.42 16.43 -3.23
C SER A 15 -5.09 15.13 -3.98
N TRP A 16 -3.81 14.82 -4.16
CA TRP A 16 -3.35 13.56 -4.79
C TRP A 16 -2.84 12.56 -3.76
N SER A 17 -3.25 12.70 -2.49
CA SER A 17 -2.93 11.70 -1.48
C SER A 17 -3.90 10.54 -1.62
N LEU A 18 -3.51 9.55 -2.42
CA LEU A 18 -4.19 8.26 -2.54
C LEU A 18 -4.52 7.72 -1.15
N LYS A 19 -5.74 7.27 -0.91
CA LYS A 19 -6.12 6.61 0.34
C LYS A 19 -6.02 5.11 0.18
N CYS A 20 -5.44 4.42 1.16
CA CYS A 20 -5.35 2.96 1.18
C CYS A 20 -5.68 2.43 2.57
N TYR A 21 -6.05 1.15 2.66
CA TYR A 21 -6.10 0.46 3.94
C TYR A 21 -4.68 0.08 4.39
N LEU A 22 -4.33 0.44 5.62
CA LEU A 22 -3.16 0.00 6.37
C LEU A 22 -3.64 -0.75 7.60
N ASN A 23 -3.44 -2.05 7.65
CA ASN A 23 -3.91 -2.90 8.74
C ASN A 23 -5.40 -2.75 9.08
N GLY A 24 -6.24 -2.57 8.06
CA GLY A 24 -7.69 -2.37 8.23
C GLY A 24 -8.10 -0.93 8.57
N ILE A 25 -7.15 0.01 8.66
CA ILE A 25 -7.42 1.43 8.93
C ILE A 25 -7.20 2.22 7.64
N GLU A 26 -8.13 3.11 7.31
CA GLU A 26 -7.97 4.03 6.17
C GLU A 26 -6.89 5.05 6.47
N GLN A 27 -5.88 5.14 5.59
CA GLN A 27 -4.84 6.15 5.70
C GLN A 27 -4.53 6.78 4.35
N LYS A 28 -4.09 8.04 4.39
CA LYS A 28 -3.56 8.74 3.22
C LYS A 28 -2.12 8.32 3.00
N CYS A 29 -1.80 7.88 1.80
CA CYS A 29 -0.43 7.67 1.38
C CYS A 29 0.32 9.00 1.32
N ILE A 30 1.61 8.95 1.65
CA ILE A 30 2.45 10.13 1.83
C ILE A 30 3.02 10.56 0.47
N SER A 31 3.38 9.60 -0.38
CA SER A 31 4.01 9.89 -1.66
C SER A 31 2.99 9.90 -2.80
N PRO A 32 3.11 10.84 -3.75
CA PRO A 32 2.30 10.84 -4.97
C PRO A 32 2.60 9.66 -5.89
N LEU A 33 3.68 8.93 -5.64
CA LEU A 33 4.06 7.71 -6.36
C LEU A 33 3.56 6.44 -5.65
N ASP A 34 2.82 6.57 -4.56
CA ASP A 34 2.27 5.43 -3.85
C ASP A 34 1.07 4.84 -4.62
N THR A 35 0.89 3.55 -4.41
CA THR A 35 -0.23 2.74 -4.87
C THR A 35 -0.72 1.91 -3.68
N CYS A 36 -2.00 1.55 -3.65
CA CYS A 36 -2.49 0.62 -2.65
C CYS A 36 -2.01 -0.78 -3.02
N ALA A 37 -1.40 -1.48 -2.08
CA ALA A 37 -1.03 -2.88 -2.22
C ALA A 37 -1.88 -3.76 -1.29
N LYS A 38 -2.24 -4.93 -1.80
CA LYS A 38 -2.83 -6.04 -1.06
C LYS A 38 -1.95 -7.26 -1.28
N ILE A 39 -1.56 -7.89 -0.18
CA ILE A 39 -0.73 -9.08 -0.16
C ILE A 39 -1.45 -10.11 0.71
N VAL A 40 -1.61 -11.32 0.18
CA VAL A 40 -2.09 -12.47 0.94
C VAL A 40 -0.99 -13.50 0.94
N GLY A 41 -0.73 -14.09 2.09
CA GLY A 41 0.24 -15.15 2.21
C GLY A 41 0.03 -15.96 3.48
N LYS A 42 0.98 -16.83 3.80
CA LYS A 42 0.91 -17.72 4.96
C LYS A 42 2.19 -17.73 5.78
N ILE A 43 2.06 -17.82 7.09
CA ILE A 43 3.13 -18.16 8.06
C ILE A 43 2.62 -19.30 8.92
N ASN A 44 3.33 -20.43 8.98
CA ASN A 44 2.96 -21.60 9.79
C ASN A 44 1.47 -22.00 9.56
N ASP A 45 1.08 -22.14 8.29
CA ASP A 45 -0.29 -22.43 7.82
C ASP A 45 -1.38 -21.40 8.17
N LYS A 46 -1.04 -20.30 8.86
CA LYS A 46 -1.95 -19.19 9.11
C LYS A 46 -1.93 -18.20 7.95
N GLU A 47 -3.10 -17.92 7.38
CA GLU A 47 -3.26 -16.88 6.37
C GLU A 47 -3.07 -15.50 7.00
N ILE A 48 -2.25 -14.68 6.37
CA ILE A 48 -2.03 -13.28 6.71
C ILE A 48 -2.39 -12.45 5.48
N LYS A 49 -3.30 -11.51 5.69
CA LYS A 49 -3.58 -10.45 4.72
C LYS A 49 -2.85 -9.22 5.17
N TYR A 50 -2.21 -8.52 4.24
CA TYR A 50 -1.50 -7.29 4.50
C TYR A 50 -1.94 -6.27 3.46
N ALA A 51 -2.31 -5.08 3.92
CA ALA A 51 -2.75 -3.98 3.10
C ALA A 51 -1.90 -2.76 3.49
N SER A 52 -1.32 -2.06 2.52
CA SER A 52 -0.54 -0.85 2.78
C SER A 52 -0.39 0.07 1.56
N CYS A 53 0.13 1.27 1.79
CA CYS A 53 0.70 2.13 0.75
C CYS A 53 2.07 1.58 0.33
N PHE A 54 2.25 1.33 -0.96
CA PHE A 54 3.52 0.88 -1.54
C PHE A 54 3.93 1.86 -2.63
N GLN A 55 5.24 2.11 -2.79
CA GLN A 55 5.70 2.81 -3.98
C GLN A 55 5.37 1.98 -5.22
N LYS A 56 4.86 2.62 -6.28
CA LYS A 56 4.52 1.97 -7.55
C LYS A 56 5.68 1.14 -8.13
N SER A 57 6.93 1.56 -7.93
CA SER A 57 8.13 0.82 -8.34
C SER A 57 8.28 -0.54 -7.64
N LEU A 58 7.80 -0.65 -6.40
CA LEU A 58 7.80 -1.87 -5.61
C LEU A 58 6.59 -2.76 -5.90
N CYS A 59 5.70 -2.35 -6.82
CA CYS A 59 4.54 -3.13 -7.18
C CYS A 59 4.89 -4.32 -8.11
N ASN A 60 5.72 -5.23 -7.62
CA ASN A 60 6.04 -6.49 -8.26
C ASN A 60 6.34 -7.55 -7.19
N THR A 61 6.04 -8.81 -7.51
CA THR A 61 6.12 -9.91 -6.54
C THR A 61 7.53 -10.07 -5.95
N ASP A 62 8.60 -9.86 -6.72
CA ASP A 62 9.97 -10.04 -6.25
C ASP A 62 10.41 -8.97 -5.25
N SER A 63 10.05 -7.71 -5.52
CA SER A 63 10.33 -6.59 -4.60
C SER A 63 9.59 -6.77 -3.28
N VAL A 64 8.35 -7.24 -3.33
CA VAL A 64 7.56 -7.55 -2.13
C VAL A 64 8.16 -8.73 -1.37
N LYS A 65 8.50 -9.84 -2.04
CA LYS A 65 9.19 -10.97 -1.39
C LYS A 65 10.45 -10.51 -0.67
N LYS A 66 11.26 -9.67 -1.33
CA LYS A 66 12.47 -9.10 -0.73
C LYS A 66 12.15 -8.25 0.50
N TYR A 67 11.16 -7.36 0.41
CA TYR A 67 10.72 -6.54 1.54
C TYR A 67 10.30 -7.38 2.76
N PHE A 68 9.44 -8.38 2.57
CA PHE A 68 8.98 -9.25 3.67
C PHE A 68 10.09 -10.15 4.22
N SER A 69 11.01 -10.62 3.36
CA SER A 69 12.15 -11.45 3.81
C SER A 69 13.11 -10.71 4.75
N GLN A 70 13.16 -9.38 4.68
CA GLN A 70 13.97 -8.53 5.55
C GLN A 70 13.31 -8.24 6.91
N MET A 71 12.03 -8.58 7.07
CA MET A 71 11.29 -8.37 8.32
C MET A 71 11.23 -9.66 9.12
N GLU A 72 11.87 -9.68 10.30
CA GLU A 72 11.88 -10.88 11.16
C GLU A 72 10.47 -11.39 11.50
N THR A 73 9.51 -10.48 11.70
CA THR A 73 8.09 -10.80 11.98
C THR A 73 7.42 -11.60 10.86
N TYR A 74 7.95 -11.53 9.64
CA TYR A 74 7.43 -12.23 8.46
C TYR A 74 8.39 -13.34 7.96
N LYS A 75 9.31 -13.80 8.81
CA LYS A 75 10.17 -14.94 8.47
C LYS A 75 9.32 -16.19 8.19
N GLY A 76 9.52 -16.81 7.04
CA GLY A 76 8.68 -17.93 6.58
C GLY A 76 7.38 -17.52 5.91
N PHE A 77 7.16 -16.23 5.66
CA PHE A 77 6.01 -15.74 4.90
C PHE A 77 6.10 -16.18 3.43
N SER A 78 5.08 -16.90 2.98
CA SER A 78 4.91 -17.30 1.59
C SER A 78 3.77 -16.51 0.97
N ILE A 79 4.04 -15.77 -0.11
CA ILE A 79 3.03 -14.98 -0.81
C ILE A 79 2.21 -15.88 -1.71
N SER A 80 0.89 -15.87 -1.56
CA SER A 80 -0.07 -16.58 -2.41
C SER A 80 -0.79 -15.65 -3.39
N GLU A 81 -1.08 -14.41 -2.97
CA GLU A 81 -1.74 -13.41 -3.80
C GLU A 81 -1.05 -12.07 -3.61
N PHE A 82 -0.90 -11.31 -4.69
CA PHE A 82 -0.38 -9.97 -4.66
C PHE A 82 -1.10 -9.13 -5.72
N SER A 83 -1.55 -7.95 -5.33
CA SER A 83 -2.10 -6.96 -6.25
C SER A 83 -1.77 -5.55 -5.79
N CYS A 84 -1.66 -4.63 -6.75
CA CYS A 84 -1.74 -3.21 -6.46
C CYS A 84 -2.76 -2.53 -7.35
N CYS A 85 -3.19 -1.38 -6.89
CA CYS A 85 -4.19 -0.56 -7.55
C CYS A 85 -4.03 0.90 -7.13
N SER A 86 -4.42 1.81 -8.02
CA SER A 86 -4.19 3.25 -7.87
C SER A 86 -5.47 4.05 -7.61
N LYS A 87 -6.53 3.36 -7.16
CA LYS A 87 -7.80 3.99 -6.75
C LYS A 87 -7.87 4.02 -5.23
N ASP A 88 -8.58 5.00 -4.67
CA ASP A 88 -8.77 5.06 -3.23
C ASP A 88 -9.37 3.76 -2.70
N LEU A 89 -8.78 3.26 -1.61
CA LEU A 89 -9.23 2.14 -0.80
C LEU A 89 -9.38 0.82 -1.58
N CYS A 90 -8.75 0.71 -2.75
CA CYS A 90 -8.89 -0.45 -3.63
C CYS A 90 -8.20 -1.72 -3.11
N ASN A 91 -7.33 -1.60 -2.10
CA ASN A 91 -6.73 -2.73 -1.39
C ASN A 91 -7.60 -3.22 -0.23
N ASN A 92 -8.90 -2.95 -0.26
CA ASN A 92 -9.85 -3.44 0.75
C ASN A 92 -9.83 -4.98 0.78
N GLY A 93 -9.52 -5.51 1.95
CA GLY A 93 -9.21 -6.91 2.18
C GLY A 93 -8.76 -7.06 3.61
N SER A 94 -9.73 -6.94 4.53
CA SER A 94 -9.55 -6.89 5.98
C SER A 94 -8.50 -7.89 6.47
N ILE A 95 -7.53 -7.39 7.25
CA ILE A 95 -6.64 -8.25 8.02
C ILE A 95 -7.49 -8.89 9.13
N MET A 96 -7.78 -10.19 9.01
CA MET A 96 -8.18 -11.00 10.16
C MET A 96 -6.91 -11.60 10.77
N ILE A 97 -6.29 -10.89 11.72
CA ILE A 97 -5.39 -11.57 12.65
C ILE A 97 -6.33 -12.25 13.66
N ASN A 98 -6.67 -13.52 13.46
CA ASN A 98 -7.29 -14.28 14.53
C ASN A 98 -6.29 -14.34 15.67
N LYS A 99 -6.59 -13.58 16.72
CA LYS A 99 -5.85 -13.51 17.98
C LYS A 99 -6.04 -14.81 18.76
#